data_AF-A0A124GT89-F1
#
_entry.id   AF-A0A124GT89-F1
#
_cell.length_a   1.000
_cell.length_b   1.000
_cell.length_c   1.000
_cell.angle_alpha   90.00
_cell.angle_beta   90.00
_cell.angle_gamma   90.00
#
_symmetry.space_group_name_H-M   'P 1'
#
loop_
_entity.id
_entity.type
_entity.pdbx_description
1 polymer ?
#
loop_
_entity_poly.entity_id
_entity_poly.type
_entity_poly.pdbx_seq_one_letter_code
_entity_poly.pdbx_strand_id
1 'polypeptide(L)'
;MNGKINAKVEEELEGIVDGPFYNHYTRGSSPGSSILEAFDHTKRFIAEEGPFDVVIGFSQGAALAASLLIHQSKTYPAEPSLFRAAVFICGAAPWESSGLEHIAPQPDTYPITIPTANIVGKADTLFPEGMKLFKLCEPAKATFYDHGSKHMVPFDAKNTEEMARIIKETVAKAISG
;
A
#
# COMPACT_ATOMS: atom_id res chain seq x y z
N MET A 1 0.89 -1.05 -12.55
CA MET A 1 1.89 -2.08 -12.90
C MET A 1 1.39 -3.43 -12.42
N ASN A 2 1.41 -4.44 -13.29
CA ASN A 2 0.98 -5.79 -12.92
C ASN A 2 2.05 -6.49 -12.05
N GLY A 3 1.59 -7.38 -11.17
CA GLY A 3 2.45 -8.35 -10.50
C GLY A 3 3.06 -9.37 -11.48
N LYS A 4 3.97 -10.23 -10.99
CA LYS A 4 4.65 -11.23 -11.82
C LYS A 4 4.20 -12.67 -11.58
N ILE A 5 3.36 -12.90 -10.57
CA ILE A 5 2.90 -14.23 -10.22
C ILE A 5 1.49 -14.41 -10.76
N ASN A 6 1.26 -15.40 -11.61
CA ASN A 6 -0.09 -15.72 -12.09
C ASN A 6 -1.02 -16.00 -10.91
N ALA A 7 -2.20 -15.40 -10.95
CA ALA A 7 -3.22 -15.56 -9.94
C ALA A 7 -4.53 -16.06 -10.56
N LYS A 8 -5.37 -16.65 -9.69
CA LYS A 8 -6.79 -16.81 -10.01
C LYS A 8 -7.51 -15.50 -9.70
N VAL A 9 -8.66 -15.31 -10.32
CA VAL A 9 -9.60 -14.26 -9.93
C VAL A 9 -10.00 -14.42 -8.47
N GLU A 10 -10.31 -13.32 -7.78
CA GLU A 10 -10.97 -13.40 -6.47
C GLU A 10 -12.34 -14.06 -6.65
N GLU A 11 -12.75 -14.88 -5.68
CA GLU A 11 -14.02 -15.62 -5.73
C GLU A 11 -15.23 -14.68 -5.97
N GLU A 12 -15.22 -13.50 -5.36
CA GLU A 12 -16.28 -12.50 -5.51
C GLU A 12 -16.36 -11.88 -6.93
N LEU A 13 -15.34 -12.09 -7.75
CA LEU A 13 -15.20 -11.53 -9.10
C LEU A 13 -15.25 -12.60 -10.20
N GLU A 14 -15.38 -13.88 -9.84
CA GLU A 14 -15.44 -14.97 -10.79
C GLU A 14 -16.66 -14.84 -11.72
N GLY A 15 -16.41 -14.87 -13.03
CA GLY A 15 -17.44 -14.68 -14.05
C GLY A 15 -17.90 -13.24 -14.28
N ILE A 16 -17.34 -12.25 -13.56
CA ILE A 16 -17.63 -10.82 -13.74
C ILE A 16 -16.54 -10.14 -14.59
N VAL A 17 -15.28 -10.53 -14.41
CA VAL A 17 -14.13 -9.92 -15.08
C VAL A 17 -13.25 -10.98 -15.74
N ASP A 18 -12.70 -10.63 -16.90
CA ASP A 18 -11.76 -11.49 -17.63
C ASP A 18 -10.32 -11.25 -17.17
N GLY A 19 -9.54 -12.32 -17.13
CA GLY A 19 -8.12 -12.28 -16.81
C GLY A 19 -7.24 -11.78 -17.98
N PRO A 20 -5.91 -11.81 -17.82
CA PRO A 20 -5.17 -12.48 -16.75
C PRO A 20 -5.13 -11.70 -15.42
N PHE A 21 -4.98 -12.43 -14.31
CA PHE A 21 -4.81 -11.86 -12.96
C PHE A 21 -3.42 -12.15 -12.42
N TYR A 22 -2.89 -11.23 -11.63
CA TYR A 22 -1.54 -11.31 -11.10
C TYR A 22 -1.45 -10.90 -9.63
N ASN A 23 -0.64 -11.62 -8.87
CA ASN A 23 -0.17 -11.23 -7.56
C ASN A 23 1.23 -10.62 -7.66
N HIS A 24 1.54 -9.67 -6.78
CA HIS A 24 2.88 -9.12 -6.64
C HIS A 24 3.83 -10.09 -5.93
N TYR A 25 3.33 -10.79 -4.90
CA TYR A 25 4.02 -11.82 -4.15
C TYR A 25 3.03 -12.91 -3.72
N THR A 26 3.53 -14.06 -3.28
CA THR A 26 2.67 -15.21 -2.92
C THR A 26 1.64 -14.83 -1.86
N ARG A 27 0.37 -15.21 -2.07
CA ARG A 27 -0.75 -14.93 -1.15
C ARG A 27 -1.18 -16.21 -0.43
N GLY A 28 -1.70 -16.05 0.79
CA GLY A 28 -2.20 -17.17 1.61
C GLY A 28 -1.13 -17.88 2.46
N SER A 29 0.14 -17.55 2.25
CA SER A 29 1.28 -17.98 3.06
C SER A 29 2.28 -16.84 3.21
N SER A 30 3.34 -17.08 4.00
CA SER A 30 4.55 -16.25 3.95
C SER A 30 5.07 -16.16 2.50
N PRO A 31 5.36 -14.95 1.97
CA PRO A 31 5.86 -14.79 0.61
C PRO A 31 7.31 -15.25 0.42
N GLY A 32 8.10 -15.39 1.49
CA GLY A 32 9.52 -15.70 1.39
C GLY A 32 10.24 -14.73 0.45
N SER A 33 11.13 -15.26 -0.40
CA SER A 33 11.90 -14.44 -1.36
C SER A 33 11.04 -13.67 -2.39
N SER A 34 9.77 -14.07 -2.62
CA SER A 34 8.92 -13.38 -3.61
C SER A 34 8.63 -11.92 -3.24
N ILE A 35 8.77 -11.52 -1.97
CA ILE A 35 8.66 -10.11 -1.58
C ILE A 35 9.81 -9.25 -2.14
N LEU A 36 11.04 -9.78 -2.15
CA LEU A 36 12.20 -9.08 -2.72
C LEU A 36 12.09 -9.00 -4.23
N GLU A 37 11.63 -10.07 -4.88
CA GLU A 37 11.36 -10.05 -6.32
C GLU A 37 10.31 -8.99 -6.68
N ALA A 38 9.28 -8.82 -5.83
CA ALA A 38 8.29 -7.77 -5.98
C ALA A 38 8.88 -6.36 -5.78
N PHE A 39 9.77 -6.18 -4.79
CA PHE A 39 10.49 -4.92 -4.60
C PHE A 39 11.36 -4.58 -5.81
N ASP A 40 12.15 -5.52 -6.30
CA ASP A 40 13.04 -5.31 -7.44
C ASP A 40 12.28 -5.09 -8.73
N HIS A 41 11.14 -5.76 -8.92
CA HIS A 41 10.23 -5.45 -10.02
C HIS A 41 9.67 -4.03 -9.92
N THR A 42 9.27 -3.63 -8.71
CA THR A 42 8.72 -2.29 -8.47
C THR A 42 9.75 -1.19 -8.70
N LYS A 43 10.97 -1.35 -8.18
CA LYS A 43 12.07 -0.40 -8.39
C LYS A 43 12.45 -0.28 -9.87
N ARG A 44 12.50 -1.40 -10.61
CA ARG A 44 12.77 -1.38 -12.06
C ARG A 44 11.72 -0.58 -12.82
N PHE A 45 10.43 -0.83 -12.55
CA PHE A 45 9.36 -0.06 -13.17
C PHE A 45 9.44 1.43 -12.84
N ILE A 46 9.77 1.81 -11.59
CA ILE A 46 9.98 3.21 -11.21
C ILE A 46 11.16 3.81 -12.01
N ALA A 47 12.24 3.07 -12.20
CA ALA A 47 13.39 3.54 -12.97
C ALA A 47 13.10 3.68 -14.48
N GLU A 48 12.23 2.83 -15.03
CA GLU A 48 11.87 2.81 -16.46
C GLU A 48 10.80 3.86 -16.80
N GLU A 49 9.77 4.00 -15.96
CA GLU A 49 8.56 4.78 -16.28
C GLU A 49 8.39 6.03 -15.38
N GLY A 50 9.23 6.18 -14.37
CA GLY A 50 9.19 7.30 -13.42
C GLY A 50 10.03 8.51 -13.84
N PRO A 51 10.32 9.42 -12.91
CA PRO A 51 9.98 9.35 -11.48
C PRO A 51 8.47 9.51 -11.23
N PHE A 52 7.98 8.87 -10.17
CA PHE A 52 6.60 9.05 -9.69
C PHE A 52 6.63 9.76 -8.34
N ASP A 53 5.87 10.85 -8.20
CA ASP A 53 5.78 11.54 -6.91
C ASP A 53 4.97 10.77 -5.86
N VAL A 54 3.99 9.98 -6.30
CA VAL A 54 3.01 9.32 -5.42
C VAL A 54 2.79 7.87 -5.82
N VAL A 55 2.73 7.00 -4.81
CA VAL A 55 2.28 5.62 -4.96
C VAL A 55 0.85 5.46 -4.42
N ILE A 56 0.00 4.78 -5.19
CA ILE A 56 -1.35 4.40 -4.76
C ILE A 56 -1.43 2.88 -4.82
N GLY A 57 -1.71 2.24 -3.69
CA GLY A 57 -1.85 0.80 -3.59
C GLY A 57 -3.21 0.40 -3.04
N PHE A 58 -3.78 -0.69 -3.57
CA PHE A 58 -4.95 -1.37 -3.03
C PHE A 58 -4.54 -2.73 -2.48
N SER A 59 -5.05 -3.12 -1.31
CA SER A 59 -4.86 -4.47 -0.74
C SER A 59 -3.39 -4.91 -0.70
N GLN A 60 -3.02 -5.96 -1.43
CA GLN A 60 -1.64 -6.44 -1.56
C GLN A 60 -0.69 -5.37 -2.12
N GLY A 61 -1.16 -4.51 -3.04
CA GLY A 61 -0.36 -3.41 -3.58
C GLY A 61 -0.07 -2.32 -2.55
N ALA A 62 -0.98 -2.06 -1.61
CA ALA A 62 -0.74 -1.15 -0.49
C ALA A 62 0.32 -1.70 0.47
N ALA A 63 0.20 -2.99 0.81
CA ALA A 63 1.18 -3.69 1.63
C ALA A 63 2.56 -3.70 0.97
N LEU A 64 2.64 -3.99 -0.33
CA LEU A 64 3.88 -3.93 -1.11
C LEU A 64 4.52 -2.54 -1.05
N ALA A 65 3.73 -1.48 -1.30
CA ALA A 65 4.22 -0.11 -1.28
C ALA A 65 4.77 0.28 0.09
N ALA A 66 4.04 -0.05 1.16
CA ALA A 66 4.49 0.18 2.54
C ALA A 66 5.77 -0.61 2.87
N SER A 67 5.81 -1.90 2.55
CA SER A 67 6.98 -2.76 2.71
C SER A 67 8.21 -2.22 1.98
N LEU A 68 8.05 -1.78 0.73
CA LEU A 68 9.12 -1.23 -0.08
C LEU A 68 9.65 0.09 0.48
N LEU A 69 8.77 1.00 0.91
CA LEU A 69 9.15 2.26 1.55
C LEU A 69 9.98 2.01 2.81
N ILE A 70 9.54 1.09 3.66
CA ILE A 70 10.22 0.74 4.91
C ILE A 70 11.55 0.02 4.62
N HIS A 71 11.58 -0.87 3.63
CA HIS A 71 12.82 -1.54 3.23
C HIS A 71 13.84 -0.53 2.70
N GLN A 72 13.44 0.37 1.80
CA GLN A 72 14.34 1.38 1.23
C GLN A 72 14.90 2.30 2.34
N SER A 73 14.07 2.79 3.25
CA SER A 73 14.54 3.71 4.31
C SER A 73 15.53 3.04 5.27
N LYS A 74 15.39 1.74 5.51
CA LYS A 74 16.33 0.95 6.32
C LYS A 74 17.62 0.64 5.58
N THR A 75 17.54 0.27 4.30
CA THR A 75 18.70 -0.13 3.50
C THR A 75 19.53 1.07 3.05
N TYR A 76 18.89 2.19 2.73
CA TYR A 76 19.52 3.40 2.18
C TYR A 76 19.06 4.65 2.95
N PRO A 77 19.41 4.80 4.25
CA PRO A 77 18.90 5.88 5.10
C PRO A 77 19.34 7.30 4.68
N ALA A 78 20.39 7.42 3.86
CA ALA A 78 20.87 8.68 3.32
C ALA A 78 20.20 9.07 1.99
N GLU A 79 19.47 8.15 1.35
CA GLU A 79 18.76 8.42 0.10
C GLU A 79 17.37 9.03 0.37
N PRO A 80 16.87 9.88 -0.55
CA PRO A 80 15.49 10.32 -0.47
C PRO A 80 14.52 9.15 -0.60
N SER A 81 13.32 9.32 -0.02
CA SER A 81 12.23 8.34 -0.19
C SER A 81 11.89 8.15 -1.68
N LEU A 82 11.52 6.92 -2.06
CA LEU A 82 11.12 6.57 -3.43
C LEU A 82 9.92 7.38 -3.94
N PHE A 83 9.05 7.79 -3.02
CA PHE A 83 7.87 8.60 -3.30
C PHE A 83 7.81 9.75 -2.31
N ARG A 84 7.20 10.86 -2.73
CA ARG A 84 6.91 12.02 -1.88
C ARG A 84 5.64 11.84 -1.05
N ALA A 85 4.68 11.02 -1.50
CA ALA A 85 3.50 10.62 -0.73
C ALA A 85 3.05 9.19 -1.07
N ALA A 86 2.22 8.60 -0.20
CA ALA A 86 1.60 7.31 -0.45
C ALA A 86 0.10 7.28 -0.10
N VAL A 87 -0.67 6.52 -0.86
CA VAL A 87 -2.09 6.25 -0.60
C VAL A 87 -2.27 4.74 -0.46
N PHE A 88 -2.79 4.32 0.67
CA PHE A 88 -3.07 2.92 1.00
C PHE A 88 -4.58 2.74 1.10
N ILE A 89 -5.14 1.94 0.19
CA ILE A 89 -6.58 1.64 0.16
C ILE A 89 -6.78 0.18 0.55
N CYS A 90 -7.56 -0.08 1.60
CA CYS A 90 -7.84 -1.42 2.13
C CYS A 90 -6.57 -2.27 2.31
N GLY A 91 -5.49 -1.66 2.82
CA GLY A 91 -4.17 -2.29 2.80
C GLY A 91 -4.06 -3.52 3.69
N ALA A 92 -3.39 -4.57 3.17
CA ALA A 92 -2.99 -5.71 3.96
C ALA A 92 -1.74 -5.39 4.82
N ALA A 93 -1.36 -6.31 5.71
CA ALA A 93 -0.17 -6.13 6.54
C ALA A 93 1.12 -6.16 5.70
N PRO A 94 2.02 -5.17 5.86
CA PRO A 94 3.29 -5.16 5.15
C PRO A 94 4.22 -6.28 5.68
N TRP A 95 4.91 -6.94 4.77
CA TRP A 95 5.96 -7.92 5.06
C TRP A 95 7.32 -7.25 5.21
N GLU A 96 8.18 -7.81 6.07
CA GLU A 96 9.61 -7.47 6.02
C GLU A 96 10.30 -8.17 4.83
N SER A 97 11.57 -7.82 4.57
CA SER A 97 12.32 -8.24 3.37
C SER A 97 12.58 -9.73 3.21
N SER A 98 12.61 -10.53 4.28
CA SER A 98 12.71 -11.99 4.19
C SER A 98 11.37 -12.63 3.81
N GLY A 99 10.28 -11.87 3.93
CA GLY A 99 8.93 -12.34 3.66
C GLY A 99 8.41 -13.34 4.69
N LEU A 100 9.04 -13.45 5.86
CA LEU A 100 8.69 -14.42 6.91
C LEU A 100 7.81 -13.81 7.99
N GLU A 101 7.95 -12.50 8.22
CA GLU A 101 7.21 -11.80 9.27
C GLU A 101 6.52 -10.54 8.73
N HIS A 102 5.41 -10.17 9.37
CA HIS A 102 4.80 -8.87 9.16
C HIS A 102 5.53 -7.80 9.98
N ILE A 103 5.65 -6.60 9.41
CA ILE A 103 6.20 -5.46 10.13
C ILE A 103 5.18 -5.01 11.17
N ALA A 104 5.48 -5.24 12.44
CA ALA A 104 4.63 -4.83 13.55
C ALA A 104 4.87 -3.36 13.92
N PRO A 105 3.83 -2.57 14.21
CA PRO A 105 3.98 -1.24 14.80
C PRO A 105 4.63 -1.31 16.17
N GLN A 106 5.52 -0.35 16.45
CA GLN A 106 6.14 -0.18 17.75
C GLN A 106 5.78 1.19 18.34
N PRO A 107 5.71 1.33 19.68
CA PRO A 107 5.49 2.63 20.31
C PRO A 107 6.49 3.69 19.81
N ASP A 108 5.98 4.88 19.52
CA ASP A 108 6.75 6.07 19.11
C ASP A 108 7.73 5.83 17.94
N THR A 109 7.44 4.84 17.09
CA THR A 109 8.28 4.47 15.94
C THR A 109 7.47 4.44 14.67
N TYR A 110 7.82 5.31 13.71
CA TYR A 110 7.08 5.49 12.46
C TYR A 110 8.01 5.34 11.26
N PRO A 111 8.18 4.12 10.71
CA PRO A 111 9.12 3.88 9.63
C PRO A 111 8.69 4.48 8.28
N ILE A 112 7.43 4.92 8.12
CA ILE A 112 6.95 5.66 6.95
C ILE A 112 6.76 7.13 7.32
N THR A 113 7.69 7.98 6.89
CA THR A 113 7.78 9.39 7.32
C THR A 113 7.29 10.40 6.27
N ILE A 114 6.85 9.92 5.10
CA ILE A 114 6.21 10.73 4.06
C ILE A 114 4.71 10.94 4.38
N PRO A 115 4.04 11.96 3.82
CA PRO A 115 2.58 12.08 3.86
C PRO A 115 1.88 10.82 3.34
N THR A 116 0.88 10.36 4.10
CA THR A 116 0.10 9.17 3.75
C THR A 116 -1.41 9.39 3.89
N ALA A 117 -2.19 8.78 2.99
CA ALA A 117 -3.62 8.59 3.17
C ALA A 117 -3.88 7.09 3.39
N ASN A 118 -4.52 6.75 4.51
CA ASN A 118 -4.91 5.40 4.88
C ASN A 118 -6.43 5.32 4.79
N ILE A 119 -6.91 4.78 3.68
CA ILE A 119 -8.33 4.63 3.35
C ILE A 119 -8.70 3.17 3.63
N VAL A 120 -9.65 2.94 4.52
CA VAL A 120 -10.04 1.60 4.97
C VAL A 120 -11.56 1.44 4.94
N GLY A 121 -12.02 0.20 4.92
CA GLY A 121 -13.44 -0.11 5.06
C GLY A 121 -13.69 -0.81 6.39
N LYS A 122 -14.54 -0.26 7.27
CA LYS A 122 -14.85 -0.91 8.56
C LYS A 122 -15.50 -2.28 8.46
N ALA A 123 -16.15 -2.59 7.34
CA ALA A 123 -16.71 -3.92 7.07
C ALA A 123 -15.71 -4.83 6.33
N ASP A 124 -14.48 -4.38 6.08
CA ASP A 124 -13.39 -5.17 5.53
C ASP A 124 -12.85 -6.13 6.59
N THR A 125 -12.65 -7.40 6.22
CA THR A 125 -12.03 -8.40 7.09
C THR A 125 -10.56 -8.08 7.38
N LEU A 126 -9.90 -7.31 6.50
CA LEU A 126 -8.54 -6.80 6.66
C LEU A 126 -8.46 -5.46 7.39
N PHE A 127 -9.57 -4.91 7.89
CA PHE A 127 -9.55 -3.66 8.67
C PHE A 127 -8.50 -3.65 9.81
N PRO A 128 -8.32 -4.73 10.61
CA PRO A 128 -7.26 -4.77 11.62
C PRO A 128 -5.85 -4.60 11.03
N GLU A 129 -5.60 -5.11 9.83
CA GLU A 129 -4.31 -4.98 9.15
C GLU A 129 -4.10 -3.58 8.58
N GLY A 130 -5.16 -2.96 8.02
CA GLY A 130 -5.14 -1.55 7.63
C GLY A 130 -4.85 -0.63 8.82
N MET A 131 -5.39 -0.95 10.01
CA MET A 131 -5.07 -0.22 11.24
C MET A 131 -3.60 -0.40 11.68
N LYS A 132 -3.03 -1.60 11.52
CA LYS A 132 -1.59 -1.80 11.79
C LYS A 132 -0.74 -1.00 10.80
N LEU A 133 -1.09 -1.00 9.52
CA LEU A 133 -0.40 -0.23 8.49
C LEU A 133 -0.44 1.28 8.79
N PHE A 134 -1.61 1.81 9.17
CA PHE A 134 -1.74 3.20 9.59
C PHE A 134 -0.81 3.56 10.77
N LYS A 135 -0.66 2.66 11.75
CA LYS A 135 0.26 2.86 12.89
C LYS A 135 1.75 2.84 12.53
N LEU A 136 2.12 2.44 11.32
CA LEU A 136 3.50 2.53 10.82
C LEU A 136 3.82 3.90 10.19
N CYS A 137 2.80 4.75 9.99
CA CYS A 137 2.92 6.06 9.37
C CYS A 137 3.10 7.16 10.42
N GLU A 138 3.92 8.17 10.09
CA GLU A 138 4.14 9.36 10.91
C GLU A 138 2.80 10.07 11.22
N PRO A 139 2.34 10.11 12.49
CA PRO A 139 1.02 10.61 12.86
C PRO A 139 0.77 12.06 12.45
N ALA A 140 1.80 12.92 12.44
CA ALA A 140 1.65 14.31 12.03
C ALA A 140 1.36 14.48 10.53
N LYS A 141 1.66 13.45 9.72
CA LYS A 141 1.54 13.50 8.25
C LYS A 141 0.50 12.52 7.70
N ALA A 142 0.08 11.53 8.49
CA ALA A 142 -0.87 10.51 8.09
C ALA A 142 -2.33 10.98 8.25
N THR A 143 -3.15 10.70 7.24
CA THR A 143 -4.61 10.87 7.29
C THR A 143 -5.26 9.50 7.27
N PHE A 144 -6.35 9.34 8.03
CA PHE A 144 -7.13 8.11 8.11
C PHE A 144 -8.58 8.39 7.68
N TYR A 145 -9.12 7.51 6.83
CA TYR A 145 -10.50 7.61 6.36
C TYR A 145 -11.15 6.23 6.32
N ASP A 146 -12.34 6.13 6.91
CA ASP A 146 -13.15 4.92 6.89
C ASP A 146 -14.35 5.12 5.95
N HIS A 147 -14.34 4.42 4.82
CA HIS A 147 -15.45 4.46 3.85
C HIS A 147 -16.61 3.51 4.22
N GLY A 148 -16.46 2.72 5.28
CA GLY A 148 -17.50 1.86 5.86
C GLY A 148 -17.83 0.57 5.10
N SER A 149 -17.32 0.40 3.87
CA SER A 149 -17.61 -0.76 3.02
C SER A 149 -16.70 -1.96 3.33
N LYS A 150 -16.84 -3.04 2.55
CA LYS A 150 -15.99 -4.24 2.60
C LYS A 150 -14.63 -3.97 1.93
N HIS A 151 -13.92 -5.04 1.56
CA HIS A 151 -12.64 -5.02 0.88
C HIS A 151 -12.74 -4.57 -0.59
N MET A 152 -12.96 -3.28 -0.82
CA MET A 152 -13.19 -2.73 -2.15
C MET A 152 -12.84 -1.24 -2.23
N VAL A 153 -12.65 -0.74 -3.44
CA VAL A 153 -12.74 0.70 -3.71
C VAL A 153 -14.23 1.07 -3.83
N PRO A 154 -14.75 1.99 -3.01
CA PRO A 154 -16.15 2.41 -3.10
C PRO A 154 -16.49 3.03 -4.46
N PHE A 155 -17.74 2.85 -4.89
CA PHE A 155 -18.28 3.44 -6.13
C PHE A 155 -19.42 4.45 -5.87
N ASP A 156 -19.78 4.68 -4.60
CA ASP A 156 -20.74 5.72 -4.26
C ASP A 156 -20.11 7.11 -4.31
N ALA A 157 -20.90 8.11 -4.72
CA ALA A 157 -20.42 9.47 -4.93
C ALA A 157 -19.79 10.08 -3.67
N LYS A 158 -20.41 9.84 -2.50
CA LYS A 158 -19.95 10.38 -1.22
C LYS A 158 -18.53 9.91 -0.89
N ASN A 159 -18.29 8.60 -0.90
CA ASN A 159 -16.96 8.05 -0.60
C ASN A 159 -15.96 8.43 -1.69
N THR A 160 -16.37 8.44 -2.97
CA THR A 160 -15.48 8.80 -4.08
C THR A 160 -14.98 10.25 -3.97
N GLU A 161 -15.88 11.20 -3.70
CA GLU A 161 -15.54 12.61 -3.53
C GLU A 161 -14.62 12.84 -2.32
N GLU A 162 -14.92 12.18 -1.21
CA GLU A 162 -14.14 12.33 0.02
C GLU A 162 -12.75 11.68 -0.09
N MET A 163 -12.65 10.49 -0.70
CA MET A 163 -11.36 9.87 -1.00
C MET A 163 -10.53 10.76 -1.93
N ALA A 164 -11.14 11.33 -2.98
CA ALA A 164 -10.45 12.23 -3.89
C ALA A 164 -9.95 13.49 -3.18
N ARG A 165 -10.75 14.07 -2.27
CA ARG A 165 -10.35 15.22 -1.43
C ARG A 165 -9.12 14.88 -0.58
N ILE A 166 -9.19 13.77 0.16
CA ILE A 166 -8.11 13.32 1.05
C ILE A 166 -6.83 13.02 0.28
N ILE A 167 -6.92 12.36 -0.88
CA ILE A 167 -5.76 12.10 -1.74
C ILE A 167 -5.11 13.42 -2.17
N LYS A 168 -5.90 14.39 -2.64
CA LYS A 168 -5.38 15.72 -3.03
C LYS A 168 -4.69 16.43 -1.88
N GLU A 169 -5.26 16.39 -0.68
CA GLU A 169 -4.65 17.00 0.51
C GLU A 169 -3.34 16.33 0.91
N THR A 170 -3.29 14.99 0.86
CA THR A 170 -2.06 14.23 1.12
C THR A 170 -0.97 14.55 0.12
N VAL A 171 -1.31 14.64 -1.17
CA VAL A 171 -0.36 15.05 -2.23
C VAL A 171 0.12 16.48 -2.00
N ALA A 172 -0.78 17.41 -1.63
CA ALA A 172 -0.43 18.80 -1.37
C ALA A 172 0.59 18.93 -0.21
N LYS A 173 0.43 18.15 0.87
CA LYS A 173 1.40 18.09 1.98
C LYS A 173 2.81 17.71 1.52
N ALA A 174 2.92 16.91 0.45
CA ALA A 174 4.20 16.48 -0.09
C ALA A 174 4.88 17.51 -1.00
N ILE A 175 4.13 18.52 -1.47
CA ILE A 175 4.64 19.64 -2.29
C ILE A 175 5.03 20.83 -1.40
N SER A 176 4.33 21.02 -0.28
CA SER A 176 4.52 22.16 0.63
C SER A 176 5.59 21.97 1.72
N GLY A 177 6.13 20.76 1.86
CA GLY A 177 7.21 20.43 2.81
C GLY A 177 8.53 20.22 2.10
#